data_AF-A0A0N1E5L2-F1
#
_entry.id   AF-A0A0N1E5L2-F1
#
_cell.length_a   1.000
_cell.length_b   1.000
_cell.length_c   1.000
_cell.angle_alpha   90.00
_cell.angle_beta   90.00
_cell.angle_gamma   90.00
#
_symmetry.space_group_name_H-M   'P 1'
#
loop_
_entity.id
_entity.type
_entity.pdbx_description
1 polymer ?
#
loop_
_entity_poly.entity_id
_entity_poly.type
_entity_poly.pdbx_seq_one_letter_code
_entity_poly.pdbx_strand_id
1 'polypeptide(L)'
;MKENTVLLYPRLENVFKDPSLGVYFRPLLTATISIAGKPYQIHLLGTDGLFCEDKFKYAEQNFFGFKYNNGLYEFLGDLRVFEEYDKVPELYEFLQQDFLLNRDQYLANKTTDAEYLKSIELQLKKVSKFQNLSNAEYYAEAFYSYEFTKYYYEKFGTHHHISVITEGYGKNKKPFLSDKEDALSILEEFFINLKYNVTFDYEINEEMFVAATERYRFMSINGGGDILAMLDPTKDIVYILEYSS
;
A
#
# COMPACT_ATOMS: atom_id res chain seq x y z
N MET A 1 -22.46 18.57 4.72
CA MET A 1 -21.50 17.52 4.35
C MET A 1 -20.43 17.50 5.42
N LYS A 2 -20.29 16.41 6.19
CA LYS A 2 -19.16 16.28 7.13
C LYS A 2 -17.92 15.99 6.28
N GLU A 3 -16.86 16.76 6.50
CA GLU A 3 -15.57 16.56 5.84
C GLU A 3 -15.09 15.13 6.06
N ASN A 4 -14.71 14.45 4.97
CA ASN A 4 -14.02 13.17 5.07
C ASN A 4 -12.75 13.40 5.89
N THR A 5 -12.66 12.74 7.05
CA THR A 5 -11.46 12.82 7.87
C THR A 5 -10.47 11.78 7.35
N VAL A 6 -9.24 12.21 7.04
CA VAL A 6 -8.16 11.34 6.59
C VAL A 6 -7.13 11.20 7.70
N LEU A 7 -6.81 9.96 8.04
CA LEU A 7 -5.70 9.60 8.93
C LEU A 7 -4.60 8.94 8.09
N LEU A 8 -3.41 9.53 8.05
CA LEU A 8 -2.26 8.94 7.35
C LEU A 8 -1.55 7.92 8.23
N TYR A 9 -1.00 6.88 7.61
CA TYR A 9 -0.23 5.82 8.26
C TYR A 9 -0.92 5.25 9.52
N PRO A 10 -2.18 4.80 9.41
CA PRO A 10 -2.88 4.21 10.54
C PRO A 10 -2.08 3.01 11.07
N ARG A 11 -2.11 2.82 12.39
CA ARG A 11 -1.45 1.68 13.02
C ARG A 11 -2.10 0.37 12.57
N LEU A 12 -1.31 -0.69 12.45
CA LEU A 12 -1.74 -1.99 11.93
C LEU A 12 -2.91 -2.57 12.74
N GLU A 13 -2.91 -2.41 14.07
CA GLU A 13 -3.99 -2.87 14.95
C GLU A 13 -5.33 -2.15 14.75
N ASN A 14 -5.33 -1.00 14.07
CA ASN A 14 -6.54 -0.24 13.72
C ASN A 14 -6.99 -0.50 12.27
N VAL A 15 -6.28 -1.35 11.53
CA VAL A 15 -6.53 -1.65 10.12
C VAL A 15 -6.84 -3.12 9.93
N PHE A 16 -6.05 -4.01 10.53
CA PHE A 16 -6.17 -5.45 10.33
C PHE A 16 -6.60 -6.16 11.59
N LYS A 17 -7.43 -7.20 11.41
CA LYS A 17 -7.72 -8.18 12.45
C LYS A 17 -6.46 -8.98 12.84
N ASP A 18 -5.60 -9.24 11.86
CA ASP A 18 -4.25 -9.80 12.06
C ASP A 18 -3.20 -8.75 11.64
N PRO A 19 -2.55 -8.06 12.61
CA PRO A 19 -1.53 -7.06 12.32
C PRO A 19 -0.32 -7.59 11.54
N SER A 20 -0.07 -8.91 11.54
CA SER A 20 1.07 -9.50 10.80
C SER A 20 0.96 -9.29 9.28
N LEU A 21 -0.25 -9.05 8.76
CA LEU A 21 -0.49 -8.66 7.36
C LEU A 21 0.23 -7.39 6.93
N GLY A 22 0.66 -6.54 7.88
CA GLY A 22 1.40 -5.31 7.62
C GLY A 22 2.73 -5.50 6.88
N VAL A 23 3.28 -6.72 6.86
CA VAL A 23 4.48 -7.03 6.06
C VAL A 23 4.17 -7.15 4.56
N TYR A 24 2.91 -7.41 4.19
CA TYR A 24 2.46 -7.54 2.80
C TYR A 24 1.64 -6.33 2.34
N PHE A 25 0.77 -5.82 3.22
CA PHE A 25 -0.16 -4.74 2.93
C PHE A 25 0.17 -3.52 3.80
N ARG A 26 0.72 -2.47 3.20
CA ARG A 26 1.10 -1.24 3.90
C ARG A 26 -0.07 -0.27 3.97
N PRO A 27 -0.57 0.09 5.16
CA PRO A 27 -1.68 1.04 5.25
C PRO A 27 -1.23 2.47 4.99
N LEU A 28 -1.68 3.04 3.89
CA LEU A 28 -1.30 4.40 3.50
C LEU A 28 -2.11 5.45 4.27
N LEU A 29 -3.42 5.26 4.27
CA LEU A 29 -4.36 6.14 4.93
C LEU A 29 -5.67 5.43 5.26
N THR A 30 -6.40 6.01 6.21
CA THR A 30 -7.80 5.69 6.49
C THR A 30 -8.66 6.90 6.18
N ALA A 31 -9.73 6.70 5.43
CA ALA A 31 -10.76 7.71 5.18
C ALA A 31 -12.05 7.32 5.92
N THR A 32 -12.59 8.25 6.72
CA THR A 32 -13.93 8.11 7.28
C THR A 32 -14.96 8.58 6.25
N ILE A 33 -15.78 7.66 5.73
CA ILE A 33 -16.72 7.91 4.62
C ILE A 33 -18.14 7.52 5.05
N SER A 34 -19.13 8.29 4.63
CA SER A 34 -20.55 8.02 4.93
C SER A 34 -21.24 7.38 3.74
N ILE A 35 -21.73 6.15 3.91
CA ILE A 35 -22.47 5.40 2.88
C ILE A 35 -23.87 5.13 3.41
N ALA A 36 -24.89 5.63 2.72
CA ALA A 36 -26.29 5.58 3.15
C ALA A 36 -26.51 6.05 4.61
N GLY A 37 -25.74 7.07 5.04
CA GLY A 37 -25.82 7.64 6.39
C GLY A 37 -25.07 6.87 7.48
N LYS A 38 -24.40 5.75 7.14
CA LYS A 38 -23.55 5.00 8.06
C LYS A 38 -22.07 5.34 7.84
N PRO A 39 -21.29 5.60 8.90
CA PRO A 39 -19.85 5.84 8.78
C PRO A 39 -19.09 4.52 8.59
N TYR A 40 -18.15 4.53 7.65
CA TYR A 40 -17.19 3.46 7.38
C TYR A 40 -15.78 4.00 7.51
N GLN A 41 -14.87 3.16 8.01
CA GLN A 41 -13.43 3.42 7.96
C GLN A 41 -12.85 2.64 6.79
N ILE A 42 -12.45 3.35 5.74
CA ILE A 42 -11.91 2.73 4.54
C ILE A 42 -10.40 2.91 4.54
N HIS A 43 -9.66 1.79 4.55
CA HIS A 43 -8.21 1.78 4.53
C HIS A 43 -7.74 1.60 3.10
N LEU A 44 -6.91 2.52 2.61
CA LEU A 44 -6.20 2.34 1.35
C LEU A 44 -4.85 1.70 1.66
N LEU A 45 -4.60 0.56 1.03
CA LEU A 45 -3.47 -0.33 1.29
C LEU A 45 -2.64 -0.46 0.02
N GLY A 46 -1.32 -0.58 0.15
CA GLY A 46 -0.45 -0.89 -0.97
C GLY A 46 0.45 -2.10 -0.75
N THR A 47 0.88 -2.72 -1.84
CA THR A 47 1.74 -3.91 -1.85
C THR A 47 3.06 -3.68 -2.60
N ASP A 48 3.50 -2.42 -2.77
CA ASP A 48 4.76 -2.10 -3.46
C ASP A 48 5.95 -2.91 -2.94
N GLY A 49 6.82 -3.34 -3.85
CA GLY A 49 7.92 -4.25 -3.50
C GLY A 49 7.54 -5.73 -3.53
N LEU A 50 6.30 -6.09 -3.87
CA LEU A 50 5.85 -7.47 -4.04
C LEU A 50 5.30 -7.68 -5.45
N PHE A 51 5.55 -8.88 -6.01
CA PHE A 51 4.98 -9.30 -7.28
C PHE A 51 3.86 -10.31 -7.06
N CYS A 52 2.74 -10.14 -7.76
CA CYS A 52 1.69 -11.15 -7.81
C CYS A 52 2.05 -12.19 -8.89
N GLU A 53 2.17 -13.46 -8.53
CA GLU A 53 2.47 -14.56 -9.45
C GLU A 53 1.25 -15.47 -9.63
N ASP A 54 0.72 -15.98 -8.52
CA ASP A 54 -0.44 -16.85 -8.51
C ASP A 54 -1.76 -16.05 -8.48
N LYS A 55 -2.87 -16.75 -8.76
CA LYS A 55 -4.22 -16.17 -8.70
C LYS A 55 -5.09 -16.99 -7.77
N PHE A 56 -5.59 -16.34 -6.73
CA PHE A 56 -6.55 -16.91 -5.79
C PHE A 56 -7.80 -16.03 -5.75
N LYS A 57 -8.93 -16.63 -5.37
CA LYS A 57 -10.14 -15.82 -5.16
C LYS A 57 -9.85 -14.78 -4.08
N TYR A 58 -10.15 -13.52 -4.36
CA TYR A 58 -9.86 -12.34 -3.51
C TYR A 58 -8.38 -11.95 -3.43
N ALA A 59 -7.51 -12.50 -4.28
CA ALA A 59 -6.11 -12.11 -4.39
C ALA A 59 -5.55 -12.47 -5.77
N GLU A 60 -5.57 -11.50 -6.68
CA GLU A 60 -4.99 -11.65 -8.02
C GLU A 60 -4.65 -10.28 -8.63
N GLN A 61 -3.59 -10.17 -9.43
CA GLN A 61 -3.32 -8.99 -10.28
C GLN A 61 -3.46 -7.64 -9.56
N ASN A 62 -2.91 -7.51 -8.35
CA ASN A 62 -3.03 -6.30 -7.51
C ASN A 62 -4.47 -5.92 -7.12
N PHE A 63 -5.38 -6.90 -7.11
CA PHE A 63 -6.76 -6.81 -6.66
C PHE A 63 -6.97 -7.75 -5.45
N PHE A 64 -7.31 -7.16 -4.30
CA PHE A 64 -7.34 -7.84 -3.01
C PHE A 64 -8.65 -7.62 -2.28
N GLY A 65 -9.27 -8.69 -1.78
CA GLY A 65 -10.51 -8.65 -1.04
C GLY A 65 -10.32 -8.84 0.47
N PHE A 66 -11.02 -8.03 1.25
CA PHE A 66 -11.01 -8.05 2.70
C PHE A 66 -12.43 -8.08 3.24
N LYS A 67 -12.70 -8.96 4.20
CA LYS A 67 -13.92 -8.89 5.00
C LYS A 67 -13.82 -7.66 5.91
N TYR A 68 -14.82 -6.80 5.83
CA TYR A 68 -14.95 -5.63 6.68
C TYR A 68 -15.68 -5.99 7.98
N ASN A 69 -15.11 -5.60 9.12
CA ASN A 69 -15.74 -5.72 10.42
C ASN A 69 -15.44 -4.48 11.28
N ASN A 70 -16.39 -3.54 11.33
CA ASN A 70 -16.32 -2.35 12.17
C ASN A 70 -15.00 -1.55 12.05
N GLY A 71 -14.48 -1.41 10.83
CA GLY A 71 -13.23 -0.69 10.57
C GLY A 71 -11.98 -1.54 10.72
N LEU A 72 -12.10 -2.88 10.78
CA LEU A 72 -10.97 -3.80 10.65
C LEU A 72 -11.15 -4.68 9.42
N TYR A 73 -10.04 -4.99 8.76
CA TYR A 73 -9.95 -5.82 7.57
C TYR A 73 -9.42 -7.21 7.95
N GLU A 74 -10.11 -8.23 7.47
CA GLU A 74 -9.67 -9.62 7.49
C GLU A 74 -9.45 -10.08 6.05
N PHE A 75 -8.21 -10.39 5.69
CA PHE A 75 -7.86 -10.75 4.32
C PHE A 75 -8.55 -12.07 3.92
N LEU A 76 -9.25 -12.05 2.79
CA LEU A 76 -10.03 -13.19 2.29
C LEU A 76 -9.25 -14.05 1.28
N GLY A 77 -8.15 -13.51 0.75
CA GLY A 77 -7.32 -14.18 -0.24
C GLY A 77 -6.29 -15.11 0.38
N ASP A 78 -5.27 -15.43 -0.41
CA ASP A 78 -4.16 -16.29 -0.02
C ASP A 78 -2.83 -15.54 -0.23
N LEU A 79 -1.97 -15.52 0.78
CA LEU A 79 -0.67 -14.82 0.70
C LEU A 79 0.27 -15.44 -0.33
N ARG A 80 0.02 -16.69 -0.75
CA ARG A 80 0.72 -17.33 -1.87
C ARG A 80 0.53 -16.60 -3.20
N VAL A 81 -0.40 -15.63 -3.28
CA VAL A 81 -0.49 -14.71 -4.42
C VAL A 81 0.83 -14.00 -4.67
N PHE A 82 1.59 -13.68 -3.61
CA PHE A 82 2.86 -12.99 -3.71
C PHE A 82 3.98 -13.99 -4.01
N GLU A 83 4.79 -13.68 -5.00
CA GLU A 83 6.03 -14.41 -5.29
C GLU A 83 6.90 -14.42 -4.02
N GLU A 84 7.41 -15.59 -3.66
CA GLU A 84 8.31 -15.78 -2.51
C GLU A 84 7.74 -15.30 -1.15
N TYR A 85 6.39 -15.32 -0.99
CA TYR A 85 5.68 -14.81 0.18
C TYR A 85 6.21 -15.31 1.54
N ASP A 86 6.72 -16.53 1.60
CA ASP A 86 7.19 -17.20 2.81
C ASP A 86 8.52 -16.63 3.34
N LYS A 87 9.27 -15.90 2.49
CA LYS A 87 10.54 -15.26 2.85
C LYS A 87 10.39 -13.80 3.25
N VAL A 88 9.25 -13.17 2.91
CA VAL A 88 8.97 -11.76 3.19
C VAL A 88 9.08 -11.40 4.69
N PRO A 89 8.53 -12.19 5.65
CA PRO A 89 8.53 -11.79 7.06
C PRO A 89 9.93 -11.64 7.66
N GLU A 90 10.86 -12.54 7.33
CA GLU A 90 12.23 -12.50 7.85
C GLU A 90 13.02 -11.32 7.26
N LEU A 91 12.83 -11.04 5.96
CA LEU A 91 13.41 -9.86 5.34
C LEU A 91 12.85 -8.58 5.97
N TYR A 92 11.53 -8.50 6.17
CA TYR A 92 10.89 -7.38 6.84
C TYR A 92 11.46 -7.14 8.25
N GLU A 93 11.63 -8.19 9.05
CA GLU A 93 12.19 -8.07 10.40
C GLU A 93 13.61 -7.47 10.37
N PHE A 94 14.47 -7.95 9.47
CA PHE A 94 15.81 -7.40 9.28
C PHE A 94 15.77 -5.91 8.91
N LEU A 95 14.97 -5.54 7.91
CA LEU A 95 14.85 -4.15 7.43
C LEU A 95 14.27 -3.23 8.51
N GLN A 96 13.30 -3.71 9.28
CA GLN A 96 12.68 -2.95 10.36
C GLN A 96 13.67 -2.68 11.50
N GLN A 97 14.48 -3.67 11.88
CA GLN A 97 15.52 -3.49 12.90
C GLN A 97 16.59 -2.49 12.46
N ASP A 98 17.08 -2.61 11.23
CA ASP A 98 18.04 -1.69 10.63
C ASP A 98 17.48 -0.26 10.58
N PHE A 99 16.26 -0.09 10.06
CA PHE A 99 15.62 1.21 9.96
C PHE A 99 15.42 1.86 11.33
N LEU A 100 14.94 1.12 12.34
CA LEU A 100 14.75 1.67 13.69
C LEU A 100 16.06 2.14 14.32
N LEU A 101 17.16 1.44 14.06
CA LEU A 101 18.48 1.79 14.59
C LEU A 101 19.06 3.05 13.90
N ASN A 102 18.81 3.19 12.59
CA ASN A 102 19.55 4.13 11.74
C ASN A 102 18.71 5.30 11.16
N ARG A 103 17.37 5.30 11.30
CA ARG A 103 16.46 6.29 10.68
C ARG A 103 16.79 7.76 10.93
N ASP A 104 17.34 8.09 12.10
CA ASP A 104 17.76 9.46 12.40
C ASP A 104 19.01 9.87 11.60
N GLN A 105 19.94 8.94 11.42
CA GLN A 105 21.13 9.15 10.60
C GLN A 105 20.74 9.23 9.12
N TYR A 106 19.84 8.37 8.64
CA TYR A 106 19.31 8.44 7.28
C TYR A 106 18.65 9.80 7.01
N LEU A 107 17.84 10.30 7.96
CA LEU A 107 17.22 11.61 7.86
C LEU A 107 18.23 12.76 7.84
N ALA A 108 19.23 12.72 8.73
CA ALA A 108 20.28 13.74 8.78
C ALA A 108 21.10 13.78 7.49
N ASN A 109 21.40 12.62 6.91
CA ASN A 109 22.19 12.46 5.69
C ASN A 109 21.37 12.62 4.41
N LYS A 110 20.03 12.66 4.52
CA LYS A 110 19.12 12.63 3.36
C LYS A 110 19.36 11.41 2.45
N THR A 111 19.62 10.26 3.07
CA THR A 111 19.96 9.01 2.37
C THR A 111 18.85 8.62 1.40
N THR A 112 19.18 8.55 0.11
CA THR A 112 18.24 8.09 -0.93
C THR A 112 17.98 6.59 -0.80
N ASP A 113 16.93 6.09 -1.44
CA ASP A 113 16.64 4.66 -1.57
C ASP A 113 17.79 3.88 -2.22
N ALA A 114 18.40 4.41 -3.29
CA ALA A 114 19.56 3.80 -3.93
C ALA A 114 20.79 3.75 -3.00
N GLU A 115 21.04 4.81 -2.23
CA GLU A 115 22.12 4.83 -1.23
C GLU A 115 21.85 3.86 -0.09
N TYR A 116 20.59 3.77 0.36
CA TYR A 116 20.14 2.82 1.36
C TYR A 116 20.41 1.38 0.92
N LEU A 117 19.90 0.99 -0.26
CA LEU A 117 20.10 -0.35 -0.81
C LEU A 117 21.58 -0.72 -0.90
N LYS A 118 22.41 0.20 -1.41
CA LYS A 118 23.86 0.01 -1.48
C LYS A 118 24.49 -0.19 -0.10
N SER A 119 23.99 0.49 0.93
CA SER A 119 24.51 0.38 2.29
C SER A 119 24.21 -0.97 2.95
N ILE A 120 23.09 -1.61 2.59
CA ILE A 120 22.65 -2.89 3.17
C ILE A 120 22.95 -4.10 2.27
N GLU A 121 23.41 -3.90 1.04
CA GLU A 121 23.56 -4.94 0.00
C GLU A 121 24.23 -6.23 0.49
N LEU A 122 25.35 -6.11 1.22
CA LEU A 122 26.11 -7.27 1.72
C LEU A 122 25.34 -8.06 2.77
N GLN A 123 24.58 -7.37 3.63
CA GLN A 123 23.75 -7.98 4.66
C GLN A 123 22.50 -8.57 4.02
N LEU A 124 21.87 -7.85 3.09
CA LEU A 124 20.71 -8.29 2.32
C LEU A 124 21.02 -9.64 1.63
N LYS A 125 22.17 -9.77 0.97
CA LYS A 125 22.62 -11.04 0.34
C LYS A 125 22.80 -12.20 1.33
N LYS A 126 23.06 -11.92 2.61
CA LYS A 126 23.27 -12.94 3.64
C LYS A 126 21.97 -13.37 4.31
N VAL A 127 21.06 -12.42 4.53
CA VAL A 127 19.80 -12.65 5.26
C VAL A 127 18.66 -13.03 4.32
N SER A 128 18.70 -12.54 3.08
CA SER A 128 17.66 -12.83 2.10
C SER A 128 17.69 -14.30 1.73
N LYS A 129 16.53 -14.93 1.89
CA LYS A 129 16.26 -16.30 1.42
C LYS A 129 15.53 -16.30 0.07
N PHE A 130 15.41 -15.13 -0.56
CA PHE A 130 14.85 -15.01 -1.90
C PHE A 130 15.78 -15.71 -2.89
N GLN A 131 15.18 -16.44 -3.82
CA GLN A 131 15.83 -17.08 -4.95
C GLN A 131 16.28 -16.01 -5.94
N ASN A 132 15.45 -14.97 -6.14
CA ASN A 132 15.80 -13.81 -6.92
C ASN A 132 16.16 -12.63 -6.00
N LEU A 133 17.46 -12.29 -5.95
CA LEU A 133 17.92 -11.17 -5.13
C LEU A 133 17.26 -9.85 -5.51
N SER A 134 16.95 -9.63 -6.79
CA SER A 134 16.31 -8.39 -7.25
C SER A 134 14.90 -8.22 -6.69
N ASN A 135 14.19 -9.31 -6.39
CA ASN A 135 12.90 -9.25 -5.69
C ASN A 135 13.09 -8.76 -4.24
N ALA A 136 14.14 -9.24 -3.56
CA ALA A 136 14.48 -8.77 -2.22
C ALA A 136 14.95 -7.31 -2.20
N GLU A 137 15.73 -6.89 -3.21
CA GLU A 137 16.13 -5.49 -3.39
C GLU A 137 14.92 -4.58 -3.61
N TYR A 138 13.99 -4.99 -4.47
CA TYR A 138 12.75 -4.25 -4.70
C TYR A 138 11.88 -4.15 -3.44
N TYR A 139 11.73 -5.23 -2.69
CA TYR A 139 11.02 -5.19 -1.40
C TYR A 139 11.69 -4.24 -0.40
N ALA A 140 13.02 -4.26 -0.32
CA ALA A 140 13.79 -3.38 0.56
C ALA A 140 13.68 -1.90 0.17
N GLU A 141 13.69 -1.59 -1.13
CA GLU A 141 13.49 -0.25 -1.66
C GLU A 141 12.11 0.30 -1.27
N ALA A 142 11.06 -0.49 -1.52
CA ALA A 142 9.68 -0.12 -1.23
C ALA A 142 9.43 0.02 0.28
N PHE A 143 10.01 -0.89 1.08
CA PHE A 143 9.98 -0.81 2.55
C PHE A 143 10.60 0.50 3.03
N TYR A 144 11.82 0.81 2.59
CA TYR A 144 12.54 2.00 3.02
C TYR A 144 11.80 3.27 2.63
N SER A 145 11.32 3.34 1.38
CA SER A 145 10.55 4.48 0.88
C SER A 145 9.33 4.76 1.76
N TYR A 146 8.52 3.75 2.02
CA TYR A 146 7.32 3.88 2.85
C TYR A 146 7.65 4.26 4.31
N GLU A 147 8.54 3.52 4.98
CA GLU A 147 8.84 3.77 6.39
C GLU A 147 9.55 5.11 6.60
N PHE A 148 10.36 5.58 5.63
CA PHE A 148 11.03 6.86 5.74
C PHE A 148 10.08 8.04 5.52
N THR A 149 9.17 7.94 4.55
CA THR A 149 8.08 8.91 4.35
C THR A 149 7.15 8.96 5.56
N LYS A 150 6.79 7.81 6.14
CA LYS A 150 6.03 7.71 7.39
C LYS A 150 6.76 8.32 8.58
N TYR A 151 8.04 7.97 8.77
CA TYR A 151 8.85 8.49 9.87
C TYR A 151 8.97 10.02 9.83
N TYR A 152 9.17 10.59 8.64
CA TYR A 152 9.19 12.04 8.47
C TYR A 152 7.86 12.68 8.88
N TYR A 153 6.72 12.10 8.46
CA TYR A 153 5.40 12.56 8.86
C TYR A 153 5.20 12.50 10.38
N GLU A 154 5.56 11.38 11.02
CA GLU A 154 5.45 11.23 12.47
C GLU A 154 6.30 12.25 13.23
N LYS A 155 7.50 12.56 12.72
CA LYS A 155 8.45 13.46 13.37
C LYS A 155 8.07 14.95 13.20
N PHE A 156 7.55 15.34 12.04
CA PHE A 156 7.35 16.75 11.68
C PHE A 156 5.89 17.15 11.46
N GLY A 157 4.96 16.21 11.47
CA GLY A 157 3.53 16.44 11.23
C GLY A 157 3.20 16.87 9.80
N THR A 158 4.16 16.78 8.87
CA THR A 158 3.98 17.15 7.46
C THR A 158 4.37 15.97 6.58
N HIS A 159 3.50 15.65 5.62
CA HIS A 159 3.73 14.55 4.70
C HIS A 159 4.57 15.04 3.52
N HIS A 160 5.68 14.35 3.26
CA HIS A 160 6.53 14.53 2.09
C HIS A 160 6.92 13.15 1.56
N HIS A 161 6.76 12.94 0.25
CA HIS A 161 7.31 11.79 -0.45
C HIS A 161 8.82 11.69 -0.24
N ILE A 162 9.39 10.48 -0.28
CA ILE A 162 10.82 10.25 -0.04
C ILE A 162 11.72 11.14 -0.91
N SER A 163 11.43 11.30 -2.20
CA SER A 163 12.24 12.17 -3.08
C SER A 163 12.20 13.65 -2.69
N VAL A 164 11.14 14.12 -2.01
CA VAL A 164 11.12 15.48 -1.44
C VAL A 164 12.03 15.56 -0.21
N ILE A 165 12.06 14.51 0.61
CA ILE A 165 12.86 14.44 1.83
C ILE A 165 14.35 14.39 1.49
N THR A 166 14.73 13.52 0.54
CA THR A 166 16.12 13.21 0.22
C THR A 166 16.70 14.16 -0.84
N GLU A 167 15.95 14.44 -1.90
CA GLU A 167 16.45 15.14 -3.10
C GLU A 167 15.83 16.54 -3.30
N GLY A 168 14.71 16.84 -2.65
CA GLY A 168 14.10 18.17 -2.61
C GLY A 168 13.19 18.53 -3.79
N TYR A 169 12.81 17.58 -4.65
CA TYR A 169 11.85 17.78 -5.75
C TYR A 169 10.59 16.91 -5.58
N GLY A 170 9.53 17.21 -6.34
CA GLY A 170 8.29 16.40 -6.32
C GLY A 170 7.23 16.83 -5.30
N LYS A 171 7.06 18.14 -5.06
CA LYS A 171 6.04 18.64 -4.11
C LYS A 171 4.61 18.39 -4.64
N ASN A 172 3.89 17.46 -4.03
CA ASN A 172 2.47 17.26 -4.27
C ASN A 172 1.64 18.03 -3.21
N LYS A 173 0.78 18.95 -3.66
CA LYS A 173 -0.13 19.73 -2.81
C LYS A 173 -1.61 19.33 -2.97
N LYS A 174 -1.89 18.31 -3.79
CA LYS A 174 -3.26 17.85 -3.99
C LYS A 174 -3.80 17.24 -2.68
N PRO A 175 -5.12 17.17 -2.49
CA PRO A 175 -5.73 16.38 -1.41
C PRO A 175 -5.20 14.93 -1.42
N PHE A 176 -5.23 14.26 -0.25
CA PHE A 176 -4.80 12.87 -0.14
C PHE A 176 -5.74 11.89 -0.84
N LEU A 177 -7.04 12.20 -0.84
CA LEU A 177 -8.00 11.45 -1.64
C LEU A 177 -8.05 12.04 -3.04
N SER A 178 -8.06 11.16 -4.04
CA SER A 178 -8.26 11.55 -5.44
C SER A 178 -9.65 12.14 -5.63
N ASP A 179 -9.80 12.99 -6.64
CA ASP A 179 -11.13 13.45 -7.04
C ASP A 179 -11.97 12.25 -7.51
N LYS A 180 -13.28 12.31 -7.25
CA LYS A 180 -14.18 11.20 -7.57
C LYS A 180 -14.25 10.96 -9.09
N GLU A 181 -14.28 12.02 -9.90
CA GLU A 181 -14.37 11.91 -11.36
C GLU A 181 -13.08 11.29 -11.92
N ASP A 182 -11.92 11.76 -11.46
CA ASP A 182 -10.61 11.19 -11.84
C ASP A 182 -10.52 9.70 -11.49
N ALA A 183 -10.93 9.33 -10.26
CA ALA A 183 -10.88 7.94 -9.80
C ALA A 183 -11.86 7.03 -10.55
N LEU A 184 -13.05 7.52 -10.89
CA LEU A 184 -14.02 6.77 -11.69
C LEU A 184 -13.54 6.55 -13.12
N SER A 185 -12.83 7.53 -13.72
CA SER A 185 -12.22 7.38 -15.05
C SER A 185 -11.20 6.22 -15.07
N ILE A 186 -10.38 6.09 -14.03
CA ILE A 186 -9.43 4.97 -13.89
C ILE A 186 -10.19 3.65 -13.72
N LEU A 187 -11.25 3.66 -12.91
CA LEU A 187 -12.04 2.47 -12.65
C LEU A 187 -12.82 1.99 -13.89
N GLU A 188 -13.29 2.90 -14.74
CA GLU A 188 -13.93 2.58 -16.02
C GLU A 188 -12.97 1.79 -16.92
N GLU A 189 -11.70 2.21 -17.01
CA GLU A 189 -10.68 1.48 -17.77
C GLU A 189 -10.47 0.06 -17.23
N PHE A 190 -10.44 -0.07 -15.89
CA PHE A 190 -10.37 -1.37 -15.23
C PHE A 190 -11.58 -2.26 -15.58
N PHE A 191 -12.80 -1.70 -15.60
CA PHE A 191 -14.02 -2.45 -15.94
C PHE A 191 -14.11 -2.83 -17.42
N ILE A 192 -13.68 -1.96 -18.33
CA ILE A 192 -13.59 -2.27 -19.77
C ILE A 192 -12.71 -3.52 -19.99
N ASN A 193 -11.66 -3.66 -19.18
CA ASN A 193 -10.70 -4.75 -19.26
C ASN A 193 -10.90 -5.84 -18.19
N LEU A 194 -12.08 -5.91 -17.56
CA LEU A 194 -12.33 -6.76 -16.39
C LEU A 194 -11.93 -8.24 -16.61
N LYS A 195 -12.27 -8.80 -17.78
CA LYS A 195 -11.94 -10.18 -18.15
C LYS A 195 -10.44 -10.49 -18.27
N TYR A 196 -9.62 -9.45 -18.40
CA TYR A 196 -8.15 -9.55 -18.43
C TYR A 196 -7.57 -9.26 -17.04
N ASN A 197 -8.16 -8.30 -16.32
CA ASN A 197 -7.71 -7.84 -15.01
C ASN A 197 -8.03 -8.83 -13.88
N VAL A 198 -9.16 -9.55 -13.96
CA VAL A 198 -9.56 -10.54 -12.94
C VAL A 198 -10.10 -11.82 -13.57
N THR A 199 -9.85 -12.93 -12.90
CA THR A 199 -10.23 -14.28 -13.33
C THR A 199 -11.52 -14.73 -12.66
N PHE A 200 -11.74 -14.31 -11.41
CA PHE A 200 -12.93 -14.66 -10.65
C PHE A 200 -14.02 -13.59 -10.81
N ASP A 201 -15.27 -14.03 -10.78
CA ASP A 201 -16.41 -13.11 -10.74
C ASP A 201 -16.64 -12.64 -9.29
N TYR A 202 -16.39 -11.34 -9.06
CA TYR A 202 -16.60 -10.68 -7.79
C TYR A 202 -17.93 -9.91 -7.73
N GLU A 203 -18.69 -9.86 -8.83
CA GLU A 203 -19.91 -9.06 -9.00
C GLU A 203 -19.69 -7.56 -8.70
N ILE A 204 -18.46 -7.09 -8.94
CA ILE A 204 -18.08 -5.69 -8.71
C ILE A 204 -18.63 -4.76 -9.80
N ASN A 205 -18.94 -3.53 -9.40
CA ASN A 205 -19.43 -2.47 -10.30
C ASN A 205 -19.03 -1.07 -9.79
N GLU A 206 -19.21 -0.05 -10.62
CA GLU A 206 -18.80 1.33 -10.33
C GLU A 206 -19.49 1.94 -9.10
N GLU A 207 -20.73 1.55 -8.79
CA GLU A 207 -21.45 2.07 -7.61
C GLU A 207 -20.80 1.66 -6.30
N MET A 208 -19.98 0.60 -6.32
CA MET A 208 -19.20 0.16 -5.16
C MET A 208 -18.01 1.08 -4.87
N PHE A 209 -17.61 1.99 -5.77
CA PHE A 209 -16.48 2.89 -5.54
C PHE A 209 -16.67 3.75 -4.29
N VAL A 210 -15.65 3.81 -3.44
CA VAL A 210 -15.69 4.55 -2.18
C VAL A 210 -14.60 5.61 -2.06
N ALA A 211 -13.36 5.27 -2.38
CA ALA A 211 -12.21 6.15 -2.21
C ALA A 211 -11.07 5.77 -3.14
N ALA A 212 -10.21 6.74 -3.46
CA ALA A 212 -8.94 6.48 -4.12
C ALA A 212 -7.84 7.40 -3.62
N THR A 213 -6.58 7.00 -3.81
CA THR A 213 -5.39 7.82 -3.57
C THR A 213 -4.28 7.48 -4.55
N GLU A 214 -3.46 8.48 -4.87
CA GLU A 214 -2.27 8.32 -5.71
C GLU A 214 -1.19 7.51 -4.97
N ARG A 215 -0.76 6.38 -5.55
CA ARG A 215 0.21 5.45 -4.94
C ARG A 215 1.58 6.10 -4.72
N TYR A 216 2.07 6.85 -5.72
CA TYR A 216 3.36 7.53 -5.70
C TYR A 216 3.55 8.43 -4.48
N ARG A 217 2.47 8.95 -3.90
CA ARG A 217 2.55 9.83 -2.73
C ARG A 217 3.19 9.15 -1.51
N PHE A 218 3.02 7.84 -1.36
CA PHE A 218 3.38 7.13 -0.14
C PHE A 218 4.47 6.07 -0.32
N MET A 219 4.77 5.69 -1.56
CA MET A 219 5.56 4.50 -1.88
C MET A 219 6.87 4.85 -2.58
N SER A 220 7.55 3.87 -3.17
CA SER A 220 8.81 4.09 -3.89
C SER A 220 8.65 5.07 -5.06
N ILE A 221 9.78 5.63 -5.52
CA ILE A 221 9.84 6.51 -6.69
C ILE A 221 9.30 5.79 -7.95
N ASN A 222 9.45 4.47 -7.98
CA ASN A 222 8.96 3.61 -9.07
C ASN A 222 7.48 3.23 -8.92
N GLY A 223 6.86 3.50 -7.77
CA GLY A 223 5.45 3.23 -7.49
C GLY A 223 4.53 4.22 -8.18
N GLY A 224 4.19 3.97 -9.45
CA GLY A 224 3.14 4.69 -10.17
C GLY A 224 1.72 4.21 -9.82
N GLY A 225 0.74 4.94 -10.36
CA GLY A 225 -0.68 4.55 -10.35
C GLY A 225 -1.50 5.03 -9.15
N ASP A 226 -2.66 4.41 -9.00
CA ASP A 226 -3.66 4.73 -8.00
C ASP A 226 -4.10 3.49 -7.21
N ILE A 227 -4.51 3.72 -5.98
CA ILE A 227 -5.15 2.71 -5.13
C ILE A 227 -6.60 3.09 -4.96
N LEU A 228 -7.49 2.19 -5.37
CA LEU A 228 -8.93 2.37 -5.33
C LEU A 228 -9.54 1.37 -4.34
N ALA A 229 -10.51 1.85 -3.56
CA ALA A 229 -11.33 1.03 -2.68
C ALA A 229 -12.77 0.94 -3.21
N MET A 230 -13.27 -0.29 -3.31
CA MET A 230 -14.66 -0.59 -3.59
C MET A 230 -15.27 -1.35 -2.41
N LEU A 231 -16.49 -1.00 -1.99
CA LEU A 231 -17.22 -1.68 -0.92
C LEU A 231 -18.46 -2.37 -1.49
N ASP A 232 -18.57 -3.67 -1.25
CA ASP A 232 -19.83 -4.42 -1.34
C ASP A 232 -20.50 -4.42 0.05
N PRO A 233 -21.51 -3.56 0.30
CA PRO A 233 -22.17 -3.47 1.60
C PRO A 233 -23.11 -4.66 1.87
N THR A 234 -23.41 -5.49 0.87
CA THR A 234 -24.29 -6.66 1.05
C THR A 234 -23.51 -7.86 1.60
N LYS A 235 -22.21 -7.92 1.30
CA LYS A 235 -21.29 -8.95 1.76
C LYS A 235 -20.33 -8.47 2.85
N ASP A 236 -20.34 -7.18 3.17
CA ASP A 236 -19.32 -6.47 3.96
C ASP A 236 -17.90 -6.81 3.47
N ILE A 237 -17.65 -6.65 2.17
CA ILE A 237 -16.33 -6.88 1.57
C ILE A 237 -15.80 -5.56 1.02
N VAL A 238 -14.57 -5.22 1.37
CA VAL A 238 -13.81 -4.15 0.72
C VAL A 238 -12.82 -4.79 -0.25
N TYR A 239 -12.81 -4.30 -1.48
CA TYR A 239 -11.79 -4.61 -2.47
C TYR A 239 -10.82 -3.44 -2.60
N ILE A 240 -9.53 -3.75 -2.58
CA ILE A 240 -8.45 -2.82 -2.85
C ILE A 240 -7.85 -3.17 -4.19
N LEU A 241 -7.80 -2.20 -5.10
CA LEU A 241 -7.21 -2.30 -6.43
C LEU A 241 -6.03 -1.34 -6.51
N GLU A 242 -4.84 -1.85 -6.82
CA GLU A 242 -3.73 -1.00 -7.25
C GLU A 242 -3.63 -1.06 -8.77
N TYR A 243 -3.90 0.08 -9.42
CA TYR A 243 -3.99 0.16 -10.87
C TYR A 243 -2.97 1.15 -11.40
N SER A 244 -2.18 0.71 -12.39
CA SER A 244 -1.23 1.54 -13.11
C SER A 244 -1.56 1.42 -14.60
N SER A 245 -2.09 2.50 -15.18
CA SER A 245 -2.36 2.65 -16.62
C SER A 245 -1.07 2.89 -17.41
#